data_AF-A0A838QAW4-F1
#
_entry.id   AF-A0A838QAW4-F1
#
_cell.length_a   1.000
_cell.length_b   1.000
_cell.length_c   1.000
_cell.angle_alpha   90.00
_cell.angle_beta   90.00
_cell.angle_gamma   90.00
#
_symmetry.space_group_name_H-M   'P 1'
#
loop_
_entity.id
_entity.type
_entity.pdbx_description
1 polymer ?
#
loop_
_entity_poly.entity_id
_entity_poly.type
_entity_poly.pdbx_seq_one_letter_code
_entity_poly.pdbx_strand_id
1 'polypeptide(L)'
;MTAQLEAFAKKLAQFSPPDARPGAALTLDVLAKLERLFGIIQDVDAAPTARVKTAVADVLREAPAVVERWQKLIAQDLPALNQELEQAGLERLSLEEKPH
;
A
#
# COMPACT_ATOMS: atom_id res chain seq x y z
N MET A 1 -11.46 -11.95 16.94
CA MET A 1 -11.12 -10.52 16.96
C MET A 1 -9.61 -10.23 16.92
N THR A 2 -8.82 -10.52 17.95
CA THR A 2 -7.38 -10.14 17.98
C THR A 2 -6.58 -10.74 16.82
N ALA A 3 -6.80 -12.01 16.49
CA ALA A 3 -6.11 -12.68 15.39
C ALA A 3 -6.47 -12.11 14.00
N GLN A 4 -7.72 -11.72 13.78
CA GLN A 4 -8.18 -11.17 12.50
C GLN A 4 -7.65 -9.75 12.28
N LEU A 5 -7.61 -8.95 13.35
CA LEU A 5 -7.00 -7.62 13.32
C LEU A 5 -5.50 -7.69 13.02
N GLU A 6 -4.78 -8.62 13.66
CA GLU A 6 -3.36 -8.85 13.37
C GLU A 6 -3.12 -9.34 11.94
N ALA A 7 -3.96 -10.24 11.43
CA ALA A 7 -3.88 -10.70 10.05
C ALA A 7 -4.11 -9.55 9.05
N PHE A 8 -5.10 -8.69 9.32
CA PHE A 8 -5.38 -7.50 8.52
C PHE A 8 -4.21 -6.51 8.54
N ALA A 9 -3.66 -6.22 9.72
CA ALA A 9 -2.49 -5.37 9.90
C ALA A 9 -1.26 -5.94 9.16
N LYS A 10 -1.06 -7.26 9.21
CA LYS A 10 0.00 -7.95 8.49
C LYS A 10 -0.17 -7.83 6.98
N LYS A 11 -1.39 -7.90 6.46
CA LYS A 11 -1.67 -7.69 5.02
C LYS A 11 -1.43 -6.23 4.61
N LEU A 12 -1.82 -5.26 5.44
CA LEU A 12 -1.50 -3.85 5.23
C LEU A 12 0.01 -3.58 5.20
N ALA A 13 0.79 -4.24 6.06
CA ALA A 13 2.24 -4.10 6.07
C ALA A 13 2.92 -4.55 4.76
N GLN A 14 2.29 -5.43 3.97
CA GLN A 14 2.84 -5.88 2.68
C GLN A 14 2.88 -4.78 1.62
N PHE A 15 2.18 -3.66 1.82
CA PHE A 15 2.22 -2.51 0.93
C PHE A 15 3.37 -1.55 1.26
N SER A 16 3.97 -1.69 2.44
CA SER A 16 5.08 -0.89 2.92
C SER A 16 6.44 -1.47 2.53
N PRO A 17 7.51 -0.64 2.56
CA PRO A 17 8.86 -1.11 2.30
C PRO A 17 9.24 -2.26 3.24
N PRO A 18 10.00 -3.26 2.77
CA PRO A 18 10.34 -4.45 3.55
C PRO A 18 11.13 -4.13 4.84
N ASP A 19 11.86 -3.01 4.86
CA ASP A 19 12.64 -2.53 6.01
C ASP A 19 11.94 -1.41 6.80
N ALA A 20 10.62 -1.25 6.65
CA ALA A 20 9.86 -0.28 7.43
C ALA A 20 10.02 -0.60 8.93
N ARG A 21 10.39 0.42 9.72
CA ARG A 21 10.55 0.25 11.17
C ARG A 21 9.21 -0.16 11.78
N PRO A 22 9.19 -1.05 12.79
CA PRO A 22 7.98 -1.31 13.56
C PRO A 22 7.38 -0.01 14.10
N GLY A 23 6.10 0.24 13.82
CA GLY A 23 5.42 1.47 14.22
C GLY A 23 5.66 2.69 13.32
N ALA A 24 6.43 2.56 12.24
CA ALA A 24 6.45 3.59 11.20
C ALA A 24 5.07 3.70 10.53
N ALA A 25 4.73 4.91 10.08
CA ALA A 25 3.53 5.11 9.29
C ALA A 25 3.57 4.17 8.07
N LEU A 26 2.45 3.49 7.83
CA LEU A 26 2.29 2.67 6.63
C LEU A 26 2.38 3.59 5.40
N THR A 27 3.31 3.28 4.51
CA THR A 27 3.49 3.97 3.24
C THR A 27 3.26 3.00 2.09
N LEU A 28 2.84 3.50 0.93
CA LEU A 28 2.74 2.69 -0.28
C LEU A 28 4.07 2.72 -1.04
N ASP A 29 4.88 1.66 -0.92
CA ASP A 29 6.27 1.62 -1.41
C ASP A 29 6.37 1.90 -2.92
N VAL A 30 5.48 1.31 -3.73
CA VAL A 30 5.48 1.51 -5.19
C VAL A 30 5.17 2.96 -5.57
N LEU A 31 4.30 3.64 -4.82
CA LEU A 31 4.04 5.07 -5.03
C LEU A 31 5.27 5.90 -4.68
N ALA A 32 5.90 5.63 -3.53
CA ALA A 32 7.12 6.34 -3.13
C ALA A 32 8.29 6.10 -4.10
N LYS A 33 8.38 4.93 -4.74
CA LYS A 33 9.34 4.67 -5.82
C LYS A 33 9.02 5.48 -7.07
N LEU A 34 7.74 5.54 -7.46
CA LEU A 34 7.29 6.29 -8.63
C LEU A 34 7.55 7.79 -8.47
N GLU A 35 7.20 8.38 -7.34
CA GLU A 35 7.44 9.81 -7.04
C GLU A 35 8.93 10.15 -7.11
N ARG A 36 9.78 9.30 -6.54
CA ARG A 36 11.25 9.45 -6.61
C ARG A 36 11.76 9.38 -8.04
N LEU A 37 11.29 8.43 -8.85
CA LEU A 37 11.67 8.32 -10.25
C LEU A 37 11.22 9.53 -11.06
N PHE A 38 10.02 10.05 -10.79
CA PHE A 38 9.51 11.24 -11.43
C PHE A 38 10.40 12.46 -11.16
N GLY A 39 10.79 12.69 -9.91
CA GLY A 39 11.74 13.75 -9.55
C GLY A 39 13.09 13.60 -10.26
N ILE A 40 13.67 12.40 -10.25
CA ILE A 40 14.96 12.13 -10.92
C ILE A 40 14.90 12.41 -12.43
N ILE A 41 13.78 12.08 -13.08
CA ILE A 41 13.60 12.30 -14.52
C ILE A 41 13.42 13.79 -14.83
N GLN A 42 12.79 14.56 -13.94
CA GLN A 42 12.56 16.00 -14.13
C GLN A 42 13.80 16.85 -13.87
N ASP A 43 14.66 16.45 -12.93
CA ASP A 43 15.79 17.26 -12.48
C ASP A 43 17.00 17.25 -13.44
N VAL A 44 16.97 16.47 -14.53
CA VAL A 44 18.15 16.25 -15.38
C VAL A 44 17.91 16.68 -16.84
N ASP A 45 18.79 17.54 -17.36
CA ASP A 45 18.83 17.93 -18.79
C ASP A 45 19.52 16.86 -19.68
N ALA A 46 19.71 15.65 -19.14
CA ALA A 46 20.40 14.54 -19.80
C ALA A 46 19.48 13.32 -19.94
N ALA A 47 19.75 12.48 -20.93
CA ALA A 47 18.96 11.25 -21.13
C ALA A 47 18.96 10.35 -19.86
N PRO A 48 17.84 9.66 -19.54
CA PRO A 48 17.78 8.77 -18.39
C PRO A 48 18.86 7.68 -18.43
N THR A 49 19.56 7.50 -17.30
CA THR A 49 20.57 6.45 -17.16
C THR A 49 19.95 5.05 -17.27
N ALA A 50 20.76 4.04 -17.59
CA ALA A 50 20.30 2.64 -17.63
C ALA A 50 19.62 2.22 -16.32
N ARG A 51 20.14 2.68 -15.18
CA ARG A 51 19.58 2.40 -13.85
C ARG A 51 18.18 2.98 -13.69
N VAL A 52 17.94 4.21 -14.16
CA VAL A 52 16.61 4.84 -14.12
C VAL A 52 15.63 4.09 -15.02
N LYS A 53 16.06 3.66 -16.21
CA LYS A 53 15.24 2.86 -17.12
C LYS A 53 14.82 1.53 -16.50
N THR A 54 15.73 0.82 -15.85
CA THR A 54 15.43 -0.43 -15.13
C THR A 54 14.44 -0.19 -13.99
N ALA A 55 14.64 0.85 -13.19
CA ALA A 55 13.74 1.16 -12.08
C ALA A 55 12.31 1.51 -12.53
N VAL A 56 12.16 2.22 -13.66
CA VAL A 56 10.85 2.45 -14.29
C VAL A 56 10.19 1.14 -14.70
N ALA A 57 10.94 0.23 -15.35
CA ALA A 57 10.43 -1.07 -15.74
C ALA A 57 9.98 -1.92 -14.53
N ASP A 58 10.73 -1.86 -13.43
CA ASP A 58 10.36 -2.53 -12.18
C ASP A 58 9.06 -1.98 -11.60
N VAL A 59 8.88 -0.66 -11.54
CA VAL A 59 7.63 -0.04 -11.05
C VAL A 59 6.45 -0.41 -11.94
N LEU A 60 6.62 -0.39 -13.28
CA LEU A 60 5.57 -0.79 -14.22
C LEU A 60 5.17 -2.27 -14.06
N ARG A 61 6.13 -3.14 -13.71
CA ARG A 61 5.88 -4.56 -13.41
C ARG A 61 5.21 -4.76 -12.05
N GLU A 62 5.58 -3.98 -11.04
CA GLU A 62 5.12 -4.15 -9.66
C GLU A 62 3.73 -3.53 -9.41
N ALA A 63 3.42 -2.42 -10.08
CA ALA A 63 2.19 -1.66 -9.82
C ALA A 63 0.89 -2.47 -10.02
N PRO A 64 0.70 -3.25 -11.11
CA PRO A 64 -0.52 -4.03 -11.29
C PRO A 64 -0.76 -5.02 -10.15
N ALA A 65 0.30 -5.70 -9.69
CA ALA A 65 0.21 -6.67 -8.62
C ALA A 65 -0.11 -6.01 -7.26
N VAL A 66 0.38 -4.79 -7.02
CA VAL A 66 0.01 -3.99 -5.84
C VAL A 66 -1.47 -3.62 -5.88
N VAL A 67 -1.96 -3.13 -7.02
CA VAL A 67 -3.37 -2.76 -7.19
C VAL A 67 -4.28 -3.97 -6.97
N GLU A 68 -3.93 -5.13 -7.52
CA GLU A 68 -4.70 -6.36 -7.33
C GLU A 68 -4.73 -6.78 -5.85
N ARG A 69 -3.60 -6.73 -5.14
CA ARG A 69 -3.55 -7.00 -3.69
C ARG A 69 -4.42 -6.04 -2.90
N TRP A 70 -4.40 -4.75 -3.25
CA TRP A 70 -5.22 -3.73 -2.60
C TRP A 70 -6.72 -4.00 -2.82
N GLN A 71 -7.11 -4.32 -4.05
CA GLN A 71 -8.49 -4.68 -4.38
C GLN A 71 -8.96 -5.92 -3.60
N LYS A 72 -8.11 -6.95 -3.47
CA LYS A 72 -8.41 -8.14 -2.67
C LYS A 72 -8.60 -7.80 -1.19
N LEU A 73 -7.72 -6.96 -0.63
CA LEU A 73 -7.83 -6.50 0.75
C LEU A 73 -9.18 -5.80 1.01
N ILE A 74 -9.58 -4.90 0.12
CA ILE A 74 -10.85 -4.18 0.25
C ILE A 74 -12.05 -5.13 0.04
N ALA A 75 -12.00 -5.98 -0.97
CA ALA A 75 -13.15 -6.80 -1.36
C ALA A 75 -13.42 -7.97 -0.41
N GLN A 76 -12.39 -8.47 0.29
CA GLN A 76 -12.49 -9.69 1.09
C GLN A 76 -12.14 -9.45 2.56
N ASP A 77 -10.96 -8.88 2.82
CA ASP A 77 -10.42 -8.80 4.17
C ASP A 77 -11.12 -7.73 5.02
N LEU A 78 -11.46 -6.59 4.42
CA LEU A 78 -12.16 -5.51 5.10
C LEU A 78 -13.60 -5.91 5.51
N PRO A 79 -14.44 -6.50 4.63
CA PRO A 79 -15.74 -7.02 5.03
C PRO A 79 -15.66 -8.08 6.14
N ALA A 80 -14.70 -9.00 6.06
CA ALA A 80 -14.53 -10.03 7.07
C ALA A 80 -14.16 -9.42 8.44
N LEU A 81 -13.26 -8.43 8.46
CA LEU A 81 -12.93 -7.71 9.68
C LEU A 81 -14.14 -6.92 10.23
N ASN A 82 -14.90 -6.24 9.37
CA ASN A 82 -16.09 -5.49 9.77
C ASN A 82 -17.16 -6.38 10.40
N GLN A 83 -17.36 -7.60 9.89
CA GLN A 83 -18.28 -8.56 10.51
C GLN A 83 -17.86 -8.93 11.93
N GLU A 84 -16.56 -9.13 12.18
CA GLU A 84 -16.07 -9.40 13.55
C GLU A 84 -16.21 -8.18 14.47
N LEU A 85 -15.96 -6.98 13.95
CA LEU A 85 -16.14 -5.73 14.71
C LEU A 85 -17.60 -5.56 15.14
N GLU A 86 -18.54 -5.73 14.21
CA GLU A 86 -19.98 -5.61 14.50
C GLU A 86 -20.44 -6.67 15.50
N GLN A 87 -19.97 -7.92 15.40
CA GLN A 87 -20.26 -8.98 16.38
C GLN A 87 -19.71 -8.65 17.78
N ALA A 88 -18.61 -7.91 17.86
CA ALA A 88 -18.05 -7.41 19.10
C ALA A 88 -18.70 -6.11 19.60
N GLY A 89 -19.71 -5.59 18.91
CA GLY A 89 -20.37 -4.32 19.25
C GLY A 89 -19.53 -3.08 18.93
N LEU A 90 -18.53 -3.20 18.06
CA LEU A 90 -17.65 -2.11 17.62
C LEU A 90 -18.14 -1.51 16.30
N GLU A 91 -17.76 -0.25 16.05
CA GLU A 91 -18.07 0.43 14.80
C GLU A 91 -17.27 -0.19 13.64
N ARG A 92 -17.93 -0.40 12.50
CA ARG A 92 -17.29 -0.87 11.27
C ARG A 92 -16.29 0.16 10.73
N LEU A 93 -15.27 -0.32 10.05
CA LEU A 93 -14.33 0.52 9.30
C LEU A 93 -14.94 0.93 7.96
N SER A 94 -14.82 2.22 7.62
CA SER A 94 -15.15 2.76 6.30
C SER A 94 -13.90 3.27 5.60
N LEU A 95 -13.86 3.16 4.27
CA LEU A 95 -12.81 3.74 3.43
C LEU A 95 -13.08 5.20 3.07
N GLU A 96 -14.28 5.69 3.35
CA GLU A 96 -14.66 7.08 3.17
C GLU A 96 -14.17 7.87 4.39
N GLU A 97 -13.36 8.91 4.18
CA GLU A 97 -13.14 9.89 5.25
C GLU A 97 -14.50 10.45 5.64
N LYS A 98 -14.86 10.35 6.93
CA LYS A 98 -16.00 11.10 7.46
C LYS A 98 -15.72 12.58 7.13
N PRO A 99 -16.57 13.26 6.35
CA PRO A 99 -16.37 14.68 6.08
C PRO A 99 -16.38 15.41 7.43
N HIS A 100 -15.37 16.25 7.63
CA HIS A 100 -15.26 17.13 8.80
C HIS A 100 -16.42 18.12 8.87
#